data_AF-A0A966XGI7-F1
#
_entry.id   AF-A0A966XGI7-F1
#
_cell.length_a   1.000
_cell.length_b   1.000
_cell.length_c   1.000
_cell.angle_alpha   90.00
_cell.angle_beta   90.00
_cell.angle_gamma   90.00
#
_symmetry.space_group_name_H-M   'P 1'
#
loop_
_entity.id
_entity.type
_entity.pdbx_description
1 polymer ?
#
loop_
_entity_poly.entity_id
_entity_poly.type
_entity_poly.pdbx_seq_one_letter_code
_entity_poly.pdbx_strand_id
1 'polypeptide(L)'
;MTRNRLGLGQVVLIHVTANAEWSNLALSGLFPKMLERLSRRGADLSEVTDLAGQTWTPIRVLDGFGTLQTTDSLAGVAGESLLEGRFDTEMPPGIYQSGERMISRNLAKTSADLLTMSWPFDVVLKQIDIKERDLSGLLLTLAASLMIIDIIASLWISGRMRSILAVVFACACVTGLPEANAEMTDEDMVILTQEIALGYVITGNKRVDQISAEGLEGLSRVLSARTSVEPAAPFGLDLEEDELSFFPLLYWPITQGQPTPSSGAYAQLNTYLRSGGVILFDTRDGDLSGLRSGANATLVELTRPLDIPRLEPVAKDHVLTRSFYLLSEFPGRFKESTLWVQASDGSDTTTDAMPFRRLNDGVTPVLIGGNDWASAWAVDEAGRAKYPVGRGFAGERQRELAFRFGVNLVMHVLTGNYKSDQVHVPALLERLGQ
;
A
#
# COMPACT_ATOMS: atom_id res chain seq x y z
N MET A 1 -16.18 7.43 4.14
CA MET A 1 -16.63 8.69 4.78
C MET A 1 -16.47 8.52 6.29
N THR A 2 -15.67 9.37 6.93
CA THR A 2 -15.50 9.39 8.39
C THR A 2 -16.09 10.68 8.95
N ARG A 3 -16.75 10.61 10.11
CA ARG A 3 -17.43 11.76 10.74
C ARG A 3 -17.04 11.88 12.20
N ASN A 4 -16.77 13.10 12.66
CA ASN A 4 -16.57 13.41 14.07
C ASN A 4 -17.33 14.70 14.49
N ARG A 5 -17.74 14.80 15.76
CA ARG A 5 -18.30 16.04 16.34
C ARG A 5 -17.17 16.91 16.87
N LEU A 6 -17.20 18.21 16.58
CA LEU A 6 -16.17 19.15 17.03
C LEU A 6 -16.84 20.48 17.43
N GLY A 7 -16.91 20.76 18.73
CA GLY A 7 -17.63 21.91 19.28
C GLY A 7 -19.12 21.90 18.92
N LEU A 8 -19.62 23.03 18.40
CA LEU A 8 -21.00 23.19 17.92
C LEU A 8 -21.23 22.58 16.52
N GLY A 9 -20.21 21.99 15.89
CA GLY A 9 -20.24 21.52 14.51
C GLY A 9 -19.88 20.04 14.33
N GLN A 10 -19.83 19.61 13.07
CA GLN A 10 -19.38 18.28 12.67
C GLN A 10 -18.33 18.40 11.58
N VAL A 11 -17.28 17.59 11.70
CA VAL A 11 -16.28 17.39 10.66
C VAL A 11 -16.64 16.10 9.91
N VAL A 12 -16.80 16.21 8.60
CA VAL A 12 -17.09 15.10 7.70
C VAL A 12 -15.96 15.02 6.69
N LEU A 13 -15.20 13.92 6.73
CA LEU A 13 -14.13 13.64 5.80
C LEU A 13 -14.63 12.69 4.72
N ILE A 14 -14.52 13.13 3.47
CA ILE A 14 -14.82 12.35 2.28
C ILE A 14 -13.47 12.01 1.65
N HIS A 15 -13.07 10.75 1.73
CA HIS A 15 -11.85 10.27 1.08
C HIS A 15 -12.17 10.01 -0.39
N VAL A 16 -11.50 10.74 -1.26
CA VAL A 16 -11.48 10.54 -2.71
C VAL A 16 -10.02 10.47 -3.15
N THR A 17 -9.76 9.70 -4.20
CA THR A 17 -8.46 9.66 -4.87
C THR A 17 -8.17 11.00 -5.54
N ALA A 18 -6.88 11.31 -5.75
CA ALA A 18 -6.48 12.53 -6.45
C ALA A 18 -6.79 12.49 -7.95
N ASN A 19 -7.02 11.31 -8.52
CA ASN A 19 -7.37 11.08 -9.92
C ASN A 19 -8.83 10.57 -10.07
N ALA A 20 -9.36 10.65 -11.29
CA ALA A 20 -10.76 10.33 -11.61
C ALA A 20 -11.03 8.84 -11.86
N GLU A 21 -10.03 7.97 -11.72
CA GLU A 21 -10.09 6.56 -12.11
C GLU A 21 -11.00 5.74 -11.19
N TRP A 22 -10.98 6.02 -9.89
CA TRP A 22 -11.83 5.34 -8.90
C TRP A 22 -13.06 6.15 -8.48
N SER A 23 -12.99 7.49 -8.60
CA SER A 23 -14.09 8.37 -8.24
C SER A 23 -14.01 9.69 -8.98
N ASN A 24 -15.00 9.96 -9.82
CA ASN A 24 -15.17 11.28 -10.43
C ASN A 24 -15.88 12.28 -9.49
N LEU A 25 -16.00 11.97 -8.19
CA LEU A 25 -16.84 12.70 -7.26
C LEU A 25 -16.51 14.20 -7.22
N ALA A 26 -15.23 14.56 -7.14
CA ALA A 26 -14.76 15.95 -7.08
C ALA A 26 -15.00 16.73 -8.38
N LEU A 27 -15.08 16.05 -9.53
CA LEU A 27 -15.33 16.64 -10.84
C LEU A 27 -16.81 16.57 -11.24
N SER A 28 -17.61 15.81 -10.51
CA SER A 28 -19.02 15.61 -10.77
C SER A 28 -19.90 16.68 -10.11
N GLY A 29 -21.07 16.92 -10.69
CA GLY A 29 -22.14 17.69 -10.02
C GLY A 29 -22.71 17.01 -8.76
N LEU A 30 -22.21 15.84 -8.37
CA LEU A 30 -22.62 15.13 -7.16
C LEU A 30 -22.01 15.76 -5.91
N PHE A 31 -20.79 16.28 -5.96
CA PHE A 31 -20.12 16.88 -4.79
C PHE A 31 -20.86 18.14 -4.27
N PRO A 32 -21.26 19.11 -5.12
CA PRO A 32 -22.11 20.21 -4.70
C PRO A 32 -23.46 19.75 -4.11
N LYS A 33 -24.09 18.72 -4.71
CA LYS A 33 -25.33 18.12 -4.19
C LYS A 33 -25.13 17.43 -2.85
N MET A 34 -23.96 16.86 -2.59
CA MET A 34 -23.60 16.28 -1.30
C MET A 34 -23.39 17.35 -0.24
N LEU A 35 -22.72 18.45 -0.58
CA LEU A 35 -22.59 19.61 0.32
C LEU A 35 -23.95 20.20 0.66
N GLU A 36 -24.85 20.35 -0.32
CA GLU A 36 -26.23 20.79 -0.12
C GLU A 36 -27.02 19.83 0.80
N ARG A 37 -26.82 18.51 0.68
CA ARG A 37 -27.47 17.54 1.56
C ARG A 37 -26.87 17.49 2.96
N LEU A 38 -25.55 17.71 3.09
CA LEU A 38 -24.86 17.77 4.38
C LEU A 38 -25.17 19.06 5.14
N SER A 39 -25.32 20.19 4.44
CA SER A 39 -25.75 21.45 5.04
C SER A 39 -27.22 21.40 5.45
N ARG A 40 -28.06 20.70 4.69
CA ARG A 40 -29.48 20.49 5.00
C ARG A 40 -29.73 19.30 5.93
N ARG A 41 -28.71 18.80 6.64
CA ARG A 41 -28.91 17.65 7.53
C ARG A 41 -30.03 17.95 8.51
N GLY A 42 -31.09 17.13 8.43
CA GLY A 42 -32.19 17.27 9.35
C GLY A 42 -31.71 16.99 10.77
N ALA A 43 -32.02 17.91 11.68
CA ALA A 43 -31.72 17.72 13.09
C ALA A 43 -32.50 16.51 13.61
N ASP A 44 -31.87 15.74 14.51
CA ASP A 44 -32.60 14.73 15.26
C ASP A 44 -33.64 15.45 16.13
N LEU A 45 -34.82 14.87 16.32
CA LEU A 45 -35.92 15.48 17.08
C LEU A 45 -35.49 15.88 18.50
N SER A 46 -34.51 15.15 19.05
CA SER A 46 -33.87 15.38 20.35
C SER A 46 -32.95 16.62 20.42
N GLU A 47 -32.57 17.21 19.28
CA GLU A 47 -31.68 18.38 19.18
C GLU A 47 -32.41 19.68 18.84
N VAL A 48 -33.70 19.63 18.52
CA VAL A 48 -34.52 20.80 18.17
C VAL A 48 -35.33 21.25 19.38
N THR A 49 -34.84 22.24 20.11
CA THR A 49 -35.52 22.78 21.31
C THR A 49 -36.68 23.74 21.00
N ASP A 50 -36.93 24.05 19.72
CA ASP A 50 -37.84 25.11 19.29
C ASP A 50 -38.74 24.67 18.12
N LEU A 51 -39.46 23.57 18.34
CA LEU A 51 -40.45 23.00 17.40
C LEU A 51 -41.83 23.68 17.53
N ALA A 52 -42.08 24.37 18.65
CA ALA A 52 -43.37 24.90 18.99
C ALA A 52 -43.82 26.03 18.05
N GLY A 53 -45.11 26.04 17.69
CA GLY A 53 -45.72 27.07 16.85
C GLY A 53 -45.37 27.02 15.35
N GLN A 54 -44.68 25.97 14.88
CA GLN A 54 -44.37 25.77 13.46
C GLN A 54 -45.15 24.58 12.87
N THR A 55 -45.54 24.70 11.60
CA THR A 55 -46.17 23.63 10.84
C THR A 55 -45.13 22.90 9.99
N TRP A 56 -45.07 21.59 10.13
CA TRP A 56 -44.09 20.73 9.44
C TRP A 56 -44.80 19.85 8.42
N THR A 57 -44.35 19.92 7.17
CA THR A 57 -44.95 19.14 6.09
C THR A 57 -44.13 17.88 5.83
N PRO A 58 -44.74 16.69 5.78
CA PRO A 58 -44.04 15.47 5.38
C PRO A 58 -43.62 15.56 3.91
N ILE A 59 -42.34 15.33 3.61
CA ILE A 59 -41.83 15.31 2.23
C ILE A 59 -41.51 13.90 1.75
N ARG A 60 -41.16 13.01 2.69
CA ARG A 60 -40.92 11.59 2.44
C ARG A 60 -41.40 10.77 3.62
N VAL A 61 -42.18 9.74 3.38
CA VAL A 61 -42.77 8.89 4.44
C VAL A 61 -42.52 7.42 4.12
N LEU A 62 -42.36 6.61 5.16
CA LEU A 62 -42.27 5.16 5.04
C LEU A 62 -43.69 4.60 4.97
N ASP A 63 -43.96 3.77 3.97
CA ASP A 63 -45.20 3.01 3.89
C ASP A 63 -45.19 1.81 4.87
N GLY A 64 -46.32 1.10 4.95
CA GLY A 64 -46.46 -0.07 5.83
C GLY A 64 -45.53 -1.24 5.51
N PHE A 65 -44.82 -1.20 4.38
CA PHE A 65 -43.82 -2.19 3.98
C PHE A 65 -42.38 -1.71 4.22
N GLY A 66 -42.20 -0.50 4.78
CA GLY A 66 -40.88 0.07 5.05
C GLY A 66 -40.23 0.69 3.80
N THR A 67 -40.99 0.98 2.75
CA THR A 67 -40.49 1.66 1.56
C THR A 67 -40.65 3.17 1.71
N LEU A 68 -39.58 3.93 1.47
CA LEU A 68 -39.61 5.39 1.56
C LEU A 68 -40.19 5.98 0.27
N GLN A 69 -41.30 6.73 0.39
CA GLN A 69 -42.00 7.34 -0.73
C GLN A 69 -42.08 8.87 -0.56
N THR A 70 -42.04 9.64 -1.65
CA THR A 70 -42.33 11.08 -1.64
C THR A 70 -43.83 11.32 -1.54
N THR A 71 -44.25 12.31 -0.76
CA THR A 71 -45.67 12.65 -0.59
C THR A 71 -45.86 14.15 -0.52
N ASP A 72 -46.80 14.66 -1.32
CA ASP A 72 -47.26 16.05 -1.27
C ASP A 72 -48.72 16.12 -0.77
N SER A 73 -49.35 14.98 -0.49
CA SER A 73 -50.79 14.87 -0.22
C SER A 73 -51.15 14.82 1.26
N LEU A 74 -50.16 14.72 2.15
CA LEU A 74 -50.37 14.70 3.59
C LEU A 74 -50.35 16.11 4.16
N ALA A 75 -51.27 16.38 5.09
CA ALA A 75 -51.37 17.67 5.76
C ALA A 75 -50.12 17.93 6.63
N GLY A 76 -49.77 19.21 6.76
CA GLY A 76 -48.74 19.63 7.71
C GLY A 76 -49.18 19.41 9.16
N VAL A 77 -48.25 19.01 10.00
CA VAL A 77 -48.47 18.71 11.42
C VAL A 77 -47.82 19.77 12.31
N ALA A 78 -48.39 19.98 13.50
CA ALA A 78 -47.80 20.86 14.51
C ALA A 78 -46.47 20.27 15.03
N GLY A 79 -45.46 21.12 15.23
CA GLY A 79 -44.13 20.68 15.66
C GLY A 79 -44.11 20.00 17.03
N GLU A 80 -45.01 20.38 17.94
CA GLU A 80 -45.18 19.75 19.26
C GLU A 80 -45.60 18.28 19.11
N SER A 81 -46.45 17.99 18.12
CA SER A 81 -46.95 16.64 17.88
C SER A 81 -45.87 15.71 17.31
N LEU A 82 -44.79 16.24 16.73
CA LEU A 82 -43.68 15.44 16.22
C LEU A 82 -42.81 14.83 17.33
N LEU A 83 -42.81 15.44 18.52
CA LEU A 83 -42.06 14.95 19.69
C LEU A 83 -42.80 13.83 20.44
N GLU A 84 -44.13 13.93 20.55
CA GLU A 84 -44.94 13.09 21.42
C GLU A 84 -45.89 12.14 20.66
N GLY A 85 -46.07 12.35 19.36
CA GLY A 85 -47.04 11.62 18.56
C GLY A 85 -46.72 10.13 18.44
N ARG A 86 -47.76 9.31 18.30
CA ARG A 86 -47.65 7.92 17.82
C ARG A 86 -47.48 7.91 16.29
N PHE A 87 -46.98 6.80 15.76
CA PHE A 87 -46.97 6.59 14.31
C PHE A 87 -48.36 6.11 13.87
N ASP A 88 -49.00 6.86 12.98
CA ASP A 88 -50.30 6.52 12.39
C ASP A 88 -50.38 7.01 10.93
N THR A 89 -51.57 6.93 10.32
CA THR A 89 -51.79 7.30 8.91
C THR A 89 -51.66 8.80 8.66
N GLU A 90 -51.94 9.64 9.66
CA GLU A 90 -51.83 11.10 9.55
C GLU A 90 -50.41 11.58 9.89
N MET A 91 -49.69 10.81 10.70
CA MET A 91 -48.34 11.11 11.14
C MET A 91 -47.40 9.90 10.97
N PRO A 92 -47.08 9.51 9.74
CA PRO A 92 -46.19 8.39 9.46
C PRO A 92 -44.71 8.67 9.79
N PRO A 93 -43.89 7.63 9.97
CA PRO A 93 -42.43 7.80 10.07
C PRO A 93 -41.86 8.32 8.74
N GLY A 94 -40.87 9.20 8.80
CA GLY A 94 -40.41 9.89 7.60
C GLY A 94 -39.60 11.15 7.86
N ILE A 95 -39.45 11.97 6.82
CA ILE A 95 -38.75 13.24 6.82
C ILE A 95 -39.79 14.35 6.67
N TYR A 96 -39.75 15.30 7.59
CA TYR A 96 -40.63 16.46 7.66
C TYR A 96 -39.82 17.73 7.46
N GLN A 97 -40.44 18.74 6.84
CA GLN A 97 -39.79 20.00 6.51
C GLN A 97 -40.64 21.19 6.95
N SER A 98 -39.98 22.22 7.50
CA SER A 98 -40.54 23.54 7.79
C SER A 98 -39.52 24.58 7.33
N GLY A 99 -39.85 25.33 6.27
CA GLY A 99 -38.90 26.23 5.61
C GLY A 99 -37.65 25.51 5.12
N GLU A 100 -36.46 25.97 5.52
CA GLU A 100 -35.18 25.33 5.19
C GLU A 100 -34.79 24.19 6.15
N ARG A 101 -35.56 24.00 7.24
CA ARG A 101 -35.25 22.99 8.25
C ARG A 101 -35.92 21.67 7.89
N MET A 102 -35.17 20.59 8.02
CA MET A 102 -35.69 19.23 7.94
C MET A 102 -35.52 18.51 9.27
N ILE A 103 -36.40 17.57 9.57
CA ILE A 103 -36.27 16.66 10.71
C ILE A 103 -36.63 15.24 10.25
N SER A 104 -35.95 14.25 10.84
CA SER A 104 -36.28 12.84 10.61
C SER A 104 -37.00 12.26 11.82
N ARG A 105 -38.14 11.62 11.58
CA ARG A 105 -38.87 10.86 12.59
C ARG A 105 -38.67 9.37 12.33
N ASN A 106 -37.64 8.83 12.97
CA ASN A 106 -37.19 7.45 12.77
C ASN A 106 -38.02 6.47 13.61
N LEU A 107 -38.28 5.27 13.06
CA LEU A 107 -38.95 4.17 13.78
C LEU A 107 -38.11 3.65 14.96
N ALA A 108 -36.78 3.64 14.80
CA ALA A 108 -35.84 3.28 15.87
C ALA A 108 -35.32 4.55 16.55
N LYS A 109 -35.29 4.55 17.89
CA LYS A 109 -34.76 5.68 18.68
C LYS A 109 -33.24 5.75 18.62
N THR A 110 -32.56 4.60 18.54
CA THR A 110 -31.09 4.55 18.41
C THR A 110 -30.64 3.39 17.52
N SER A 111 -29.47 3.53 16.89
CA SER A 111 -28.84 2.45 16.12
C SER A 111 -28.48 1.22 16.97
N ALA A 112 -28.50 1.35 18.31
CA ALA A 112 -28.28 0.26 19.25
C ALA A 112 -29.42 -0.77 19.27
N ASP A 113 -30.60 -0.41 18.74
CA ASP A 113 -31.75 -1.32 18.62
C ASP A 113 -31.67 -2.22 17.36
N LEU A 114 -30.67 -1.99 16.49
CA LEU A 114 -30.44 -2.82 15.31
C LEU A 114 -29.63 -4.05 15.70
N LEU A 115 -30.29 -5.21 15.70
CA LEU A 115 -29.61 -6.49 15.90
C LEU A 115 -28.75 -6.82 14.68
N THR A 116 -27.53 -7.32 14.92
CA THR A 116 -26.68 -7.87 13.87
C THR A 116 -27.42 -9.00 13.16
N MET A 117 -27.57 -8.89 11.83
CA MET A 117 -28.20 -9.91 11.01
C MET A 117 -27.39 -11.21 11.09
N SER A 118 -27.97 -12.26 11.67
CA SER A 118 -27.44 -13.62 11.59
C SER A 118 -28.01 -14.30 10.36
N TRP A 119 -27.15 -14.58 9.38
CA TRP A 119 -27.55 -15.30 8.18
C TRP A 119 -27.71 -16.80 8.50
N PRO A 120 -28.82 -17.43 8.07
CA PRO A 120 -28.97 -18.88 8.12
C PRO A 120 -27.83 -19.62 7.41
N PHE A 121 -27.50 -20.84 7.85
CA PHE A 121 -26.36 -21.61 7.33
C PHE A 121 -26.48 -21.98 5.85
N ASP A 122 -27.68 -21.93 5.28
CA ASP A 122 -27.99 -22.21 3.87
C ASP A 122 -27.91 -20.98 2.97
N VAL A 123 -27.66 -19.78 3.53
CA VAL A 123 -27.48 -18.56 2.75
C VAL A 123 -26.03 -18.43 2.29
N VAL A 124 -25.81 -18.64 0.99
CA VAL A 124 -24.54 -18.35 0.34
C VAL A 124 -24.38 -16.84 0.20
N LEU A 125 -23.63 -16.24 1.10
CA LEU A 125 -23.22 -14.84 1.00
C LEU A 125 -22.26 -14.69 -0.18
N LYS A 126 -22.78 -14.13 -1.28
CA LYS A 126 -21.97 -13.78 -2.44
C LYS A 126 -21.49 -12.35 -2.24
N GLN A 127 -20.20 -12.16 -1.92
CA GLN A 127 -19.57 -10.86 -2.10
C GLN A 127 -19.63 -10.52 -3.59
N ILE A 128 -20.06 -9.30 -3.91
CA ILE A 128 -20.02 -8.80 -5.28
C ILE A 128 -18.55 -8.52 -5.59
N ASP A 129 -17.84 -9.57 -6.00
CA ASP A 129 -16.51 -9.50 -6.57
C ASP A 129 -16.67 -9.16 -8.05
N ILE A 130 -16.73 -7.86 -8.37
CA ILE A 130 -16.70 -7.40 -9.76
C ILE A 130 -15.28 -7.60 -10.26
N LYS A 131 -14.97 -8.82 -10.71
CA LYS A 131 -13.74 -9.07 -11.46
C LYS A 131 -13.87 -8.42 -12.82
N GLU A 132 -13.35 -7.21 -12.92
CA GLU A 132 -13.15 -6.54 -14.19
C GLU A 132 -12.18 -7.36 -15.04
N ARG A 133 -12.53 -7.57 -16.31
CA ARG A 133 -11.65 -8.22 -17.28
C ARG A 133 -11.09 -7.13 -18.16
N ASP A 134 -9.78 -6.96 -18.11
CA ASP A 134 -9.09 -6.08 -19.04
C ASP A 134 -9.15 -6.69 -20.45
N LEU A 135 -9.84 -5.98 -21.35
CA LEU A 135 -9.98 -6.33 -22.77
C LEU A 135 -9.11 -5.44 -23.66
N SER A 136 -8.37 -4.49 -23.09
CA SER A 136 -7.55 -3.53 -23.82
C SER A 136 -6.58 -4.24 -24.77
N GLY A 137 -5.81 -5.21 -24.27
CA GLY A 137 -4.85 -5.97 -25.08
C GLY A 137 -5.50 -6.74 -26.24
N LEU A 138 -6.66 -7.35 -26.01
CA LEU A 138 -7.43 -8.05 -27.06
C LEU A 138 -7.97 -7.09 -28.13
N LEU A 139 -8.47 -5.93 -27.71
CA LEU A 139 -9.00 -4.92 -28.62
C LEU A 139 -7.89 -4.21 -29.41
N LEU A 140 -6.74 -3.95 -28.78
CA LEU A 140 -5.57 -3.37 -29.43
C LEU A 140 -4.93 -4.32 -30.44
N THR A 141 -4.80 -5.62 -30.11
CA THR A 141 -4.34 -6.63 -31.06
C THR A 141 -5.30 -6.79 -32.23
N LEU A 142 -6.61 -6.76 -31.99
CA LEU A 142 -7.60 -6.76 -33.07
C LEU A 142 -7.49 -5.51 -33.96
N ALA A 143 -7.35 -4.32 -33.36
CA ALA A 143 -7.21 -3.05 -34.08
C ALA A 143 -5.93 -3.03 -34.94
N ALA A 144 -4.79 -3.45 -34.38
CA ALA A 144 -3.53 -3.55 -35.10
C ALA A 144 -3.62 -4.57 -36.27
N SER A 145 -4.29 -5.70 -36.04
CA SER A 145 -4.52 -6.72 -37.08
C SER A 145 -5.35 -6.16 -38.24
N LEU A 146 -6.43 -5.42 -37.94
CA LEU A 146 -7.26 -4.77 -38.94
C LEU A 146 -6.49 -3.71 -39.72
N MET A 147 -5.64 -2.92 -39.05
CA MET A 147 -4.78 -1.92 -39.69
C MET A 147 -3.77 -2.57 -40.64
N ILE A 148 -3.15 -3.69 -40.25
CA ILE A 148 -2.24 -4.45 -41.13
C ILE A 148 -2.99 -4.96 -42.36
N ILE A 149 -4.20 -5.50 -42.18
CA ILE A 149 -5.05 -5.97 -43.29
C ILE A 149 -5.38 -4.81 -44.24
N ASP A 150 -5.73 -3.64 -43.71
CA ASP A 150 -6.04 -2.46 -44.52
C ASP A 150 -4.81 -1.94 -45.30
N ILE A 151 -3.63 -1.96 -44.67
CA ILE A 151 -2.37 -1.62 -45.35
C ILE A 151 -2.09 -2.61 -46.49
N ILE A 152 -2.27 -3.91 -46.27
CA ILE A 152 -2.08 -4.94 -47.32
C ILE A 152 -3.07 -4.72 -48.47
N ALA A 153 -4.35 -4.49 -48.16
CA ALA A 153 -5.39 -4.24 -49.16
C ALA A 153 -5.08 -2.97 -49.97
N SER A 154 -4.68 -1.89 -49.30
CA SER A 154 -4.29 -0.62 -49.93
C SER A 154 -3.06 -0.76 -50.83
N LEU A 155 -2.06 -1.54 -50.41
CA LEU A 155 -0.86 -1.84 -51.21
C LEU A 155 -1.18 -2.74 -52.42
N TRP A 156 -2.13 -3.66 -52.28
CA TRP A 156 -2.60 -4.50 -53.37
C TRP A 156 -3.32 -3.69 -54.44
N ILE A 157 -4.24 -2.80 -54.04
CA ILE A 157 -4.98 -1.92 -54.96
C ILE A 157 -4.04 -0.93 -55.67
N SER A 158 -3.01 -0.43 -54.98
CA SER A 158 -2.03 0.52 -55.54
C SER A 158 -0.91 -0.14 -56.39
N GLY A 159 -0.92 -1.46 -56.57
CA GLY A 159 0.05 -2.17 -57.41
C GLY A 159 1.48 -2.25 -56.84
N ARG A 160 1.68 -1.91 -55.56
CA ARG A 160 3.00 -1.85 -54.90
C ARG A 160 3.36 -3.15 -54.15
N MET A 161 3.02 -4.31 -54.73
CA MET A 161 3.16 -5.63 -54.09
C MET A 161 4.61 -6.04 -53.73
N ARG A 162 5.63 -5.42 -54.33
CA ARG A 162 7.05 -5.70 -54.02
C ARG A 162 7.50 -5.19 -52.65
N SER A 163 6.68 -4.37 -51.98
CA SER A 163 6.96 -3.79 -50.65
C SER A 163 6.56 -4.70 -49.48
N ILE A 164 5.81 -5.77 -49.73
CA ILE A 164 5.24 -6.65 -48.69
C ILE A 164 6.35 -7.39 -47.90
N LEU A 165 7.45 -7.74 -48.56
CA LEU A 165 8.59 -8.40 -47.93
C LEU A 165 9.29 -7.55 -46.86
N ALA A 166 9.31 -6.22 -47.00
CA ALA A 166 9.92 -5.33 -46.02
C ALA A 166 9.07 -5.20 -44.74
N VAL A 167 7.74 -5.23 -44.88
CA VAL A 167 6.81 -5.12 -43.74
C VAL A 167 6.74 -6.43 -42.95
N VAL A 168 6.72 -7.58 -43.64
CA VAL A 168 6.73 -8.90 -42.97
C VAL A 168 8.05 -9.15 -42.24
N PHE A 169 9.18 -8.70 -42.79
CA PHE A 169 10.49 -8.81 -42.13
C PHE A 169 10.60 -7.89 -40.91
N ALA A 170 10.05 -6.67 -40.98
CA ALA A 170 10.00 -5.75 -39.84
C ALA A 170 9.13 -6.28 -38.69
N CYS A 171 8.00 -6.93 -38.98
CA CYS A 171 7.16 -7.55 -37.94
C CYS A 171 7.78 -8.84 -37.36
N ALA A 172 8.53 -9.62 -38.14
CA ALA A 172 9.18 -10.84 -37.65
C ALA A 172 10.43 -10.57 -36.77
N CYS A 173 11.08 -9.42 -36.93
CA CYS A 173 12.22 -9.03 -36.09
C CYS A 173 11.82 -8.57 -34.68
N VAL A 174 10.55 -8.22 -34.44
CA VAL A 174 10.08 -7.77 -33.12
C VAL A 174 9.82 -8.94 -32.16
N THR A 175 9.61 -10.16 -32.66
CA THR A 175 9.22 -11.31 -31.81
C THR A 175 10.38 -12.25 -31.44
N GLY A 176 11.63 -11.92 -31.79
CA GLY A 176 12.74 -12.87 -31.81
C GLY A 176 14.01 -12.46 -31.05
N LEU A 177 13.99 -11.42 -30.22
CA LEU A 177 15.14 -11.11 -29.39
C LEU A 177 15.13 -11.96 -28.11
N PRO A 178 16.29 -12.51 -27.69
CA PRO A 178 16.43 -13.06 -26.35
C PRO A 178 16.15 -11.95 -25.34
N GLU A 179 15.60 -12.31 -24.17
CA GLU A 179 15.50 -11.44 -22.99
C GLU A 179 16.88 -10.87 -22.64
N ALA A 180 17.27 -9.80 -23.33
CA ALA A 180 18.23 -8.83 -22.86
C ALA A 180 17.48 -7.99 -21.84
N ASN A 181 18.11 -7.74 -20.68
CA ASN A 181 17.58 -6.92 -19.59
C ASN A 181 16.83 -5.74 -20.19
N ALA A 182 15.51 -5.72 -19.99
CA ALA A 182 14.68 -4.66 -20.51
C ALA A 182 15.02 -3.41 -19.69
N GLU A 183 15.53 -2.39 -20.36
CA GLU A 183 15.59 -1.03 -19.82
C GLU A 183 14.20 -0.66 -19.27
N MET A 184 14.15 0.02 -18.13
CA MET A 184 12.89 0.49 -17.55
C MET A 184 12.09 1.28 -18.59
N THR A 185 10.87 0.83 -18.87
CA THR A 185 10.04 1.41 -19.93
C THR A 185 9.25 2.63 -19.44
N ASP A 186 8.74 3.45 -20.37
CA ASP A 186 7.85 4.57 -20.04
C ASP A 186 6.60 4.10 -19.25
N GLU A 187 6.10 2.89 -19.52
CA GLU A 187 4.98 2.30 -18.78
C GLU A 187 5.37 1.95 -17.34
N ASP A 188 6.56 1.38 -17.14
CA ASP A 188 7.09 1.08 -15.81
C ASP A 188 7.26 2.37 -14.99
N MET A 189 7.80 3.44 -15.60
CA MET A 189 7.94 4.73 -14.95
C MET A 189 6.60 5.30 -14.49
N VAL A 190 5.54 5.16 -15.29
CA VAL A 190 4.19 5.61 -14.89
C VAL A 190 3.72 4.84 -13.66
N ILE A 191 3.86 3.51 -13.64
CA ILE A 191 3.49 2.68 -12.48
C ILE A 191 4.29 3.10 -11.24
N LEU A 192 5.60 3.24 -11.38
CA LEU A 192 6.54 3.60 -10.31
C LEU A 192 6.34 5.01 -9.75
N THR A 193 5.67 5.91 -10.49
CA THR A 193 5.26 7.23 -9.97
C THR A 193 3.94 7.21 -9.21
N GLN A 194 3.10 6.20 -9.42
CA GLN A 194 1.75 6.11 -8.85
C GLN A 194 1.69 5.16 -7.65
N GLU A 195 2.51 4.11 -7.66
CA GLU A 195 2.54 3.05 -6.67
C GLU A 195 3.95 2.90 -6.07
N ILE A 196 4.02 2.42 -4.84
CA ILE A 196 5.30 2.07 -4.22
C ILE A 196 5.77 0.75 -4.82
N ALA A 197 7.01 0.66 -5.29
CA ALA A 197 7.61 -0.62 -5.66
C ALA A 197 8.85 -0.92 -4.81
N LEU A 198 9.10 -2.20 -4.58
CA LEU A 198 10.36 -2.67 -3.99
C LEU A 198 11.34 -3.02 -5.11
N GLY A 199 12.53 -2.44 -5.09
CA GLY A 199 13.57 -2.73 -6.07
C GLY A 199 14.55 -3.79 -5.57
N TYR A 200 15.02 -4.67 -6.45
CA TYR A 200 16.21 -5.50 -6.21
C TYR A 200 17.27 -5.29 -7.28
N VAL A 201 18.54 -5.26 -6.89
CA VAL A 201 19.65 -5.09 -7.83
C VAL A 201 19.92 -6.38 -8.60
N ILE A 202 19.97 -6.30 -9.94
CA ILE A 202 20.35 -7.40 -10.82
C ILE A 202 21.85 -7.68 -10.64
N THR A 203 22.18 -8.91 -10.26
CA THR A 203 23.55 -9.30 -9.92
C THR A 203 24.30 -9.93 -11.09
N GLY A 204 23.60 -10.29 -12.16
CA GLY A 204 24.10 -11.14 -13.25
C GLY A 204 24.03 -12.64 -12.93
N ASN A 205 23.66 -13.02 -11.70
CA ASN A 205 23.37 -14.39 -11.33
C ASN A 205 21.86 -14.64 -11.34
N LYS A 206 21.35 -15.21 -12.44
CA LYS A 206 19.93 -15.50 -12.66
C LYS A 206 19.23 -16.18 -11.48
N ARG A 207 19.93 -17.06 -10.77
CA ARG A 207 19.33 -17.77 -9.62
C ARG A 207 19.13 -16.84 -8.42
N VAL A 208 20.09 -15.95 -8.17
CA VAL A 208 20.02 -14.95 -7.11
C VAL A 208 18.98 -13.89 -7.44
N ASP A 209 18.95 -13.43 -8.69
CA ASP A 209 17.99 -12.44 -9.16
C ASP A 209 16.57 -12.98 -9.06
N GLN A 210 16.35 -14.24 -9.46
CA GLN A 210 15.06 -14.93 -9.29
C GLN A 210 14.64 -15.04 -7.81
N ILE A 211 15.56 -15.42 -6.91
CA ILE A 211 15.25 -15.50 -5.47
C ILE A 211 14.85 -14.13 -4.93
N SER A 212 15.52 -13.06 -5.38
CA SER A 212 15.25 -11.69 -4.95
C SER A 212 13.86 -11.24 -5.38
N ALA A 213 13.51 -11.46 -6.64
CA ALA A 213 12.16 -11.22 -7.17
C ALA A 213 11.10 -11.99 -6.37
N GLU A 214 11.26 -13.31 -6.21
CA GLU A 214 10.32 -14.17 -5.46
C GLU A 214 10.18 -13.74 -3.99
N GLY A 215 11.28 -13.31 -3.38
CA GLY A 215 11.34 -12.85 -2.00
C GLY A 215 10.59 -11.54 -1.79
N LEU A 216 10.87 -10.55 -2.63
CA LEU A 216 10.19 -9.25 -2.56
C LEU A 216 8.72 -9.34 -2.96
N GLU A 217 8.36 -10.26 -3.85
CA GLU A 217 6.97 -10.55 -4.19
C GLU A 217 6.22 -11.10 -2.97
N GLY A 218 6.83 -12.07 -2.28
CA GLY A 218 6.29 -12.60 -1.03
C GLY A 218 6.18 -11.55 0.07
N LEU A 219 7.16 -10.65 0.19
CA LEU A 219 7.11 -9.53 1.11
C LEU A 219 5.99 -8.53 0.76
N SER A 220 5.81 -8.21 -0.52
CA SER A 220 4.76 -7.30 -1.00
C SER A 220 3.35 -7.82 -0.70
N ARG A 221 3.15 -9.14 -0.84
CA ARG A 221 1.90 -9.81 -0.42
C ARG A 221 1.67 -9.69 1.09
N VAL A 222 2.71 -9.88 1.90
CA VAL A 222 2.60 -9.74 3.35
C VAL A 222 2.35 -8.29 3.78
N LEU A 223 2.98 -7.32 3.12
CA LEU A 223 2.71 -5.90 3.34
C LEU A 223 1.25 -5.57 3.04
N SER A 224 0.74 -5.99 1.89
CA SER A 224 -0.66 -5.77 1.49
C SER A 224 -1.64 -6.45 2.44
N ALA A 225 -1.31 -7.65 2.94
CA ALA A 225 -2.18 -8.39 3.84
C ALA A 225 -2.19 -7.87 5.29
N ARG A 226 -1.10 -7.20 5.74
CA ARG A 226 -0.91 -6.87 7.16
C ARG A 226 -0.79 -5.37 7.43
N THR A 227 -0.66 -4.54 6.40
CA THR A 227 -0.49 -3.09 6.47
C THR A 227 -1.39 -2.40 5.45
N SER A 228 -1.38 -1.07 5.41
CA SER A 228 -2.05 -0.29 4.34
C SER A 228 -1.14 -0.02 3.15
N VAL A 229 0.06 -0.58 3.12
CA VAL A 229 1.01 -0.45 2.01
C VAL A 229 0.70 -1.57 1.03
N GLU A 230 0.37 -1.20 -0.21
CA GLU A 230 0.09 -2.11 -1.32
C GLU A 230 1.14 -1.87 -2.40
N PRO A 231 2.31 -2.53 -2.35
CA PRO A 231 3.33 -2.32 -3.35
C PRO A 231 2.95 -2.93 -4.70
N ALA A 232 3.37 -2.28 -5.77
CA ALA A 232 3.40 -2.86 -7.11
C ALA A 232 4.33 -4.10 -7.16
N ALA A 233 4.33 -4.79 -8.30
CA ALA A 233 5.25 -5.90 -8.53
C ALA A 233 6.72 -5.46 -8.31
N PRO A 234 7.56 -6.27 -7.65
CA PRO A 234 8.96 -5.92 -7.44
C PRO A 234 9.71 -5.76 -8.76
N PHE A 235 10.60 -4.76 -8.80
CA PHE A 235 11.35 -4.42 -10.01
C PHE A 235 12.82 -4.83 -9.89
N GLY A 236 13.34 -5.48 -10.93
CA GLY A 236 14.77 -5.81 -11.05
C GLY A 236 15.52 -4.64 -11.68
N LEU A 237 16.50 -4.11 -10.99
CA LEU A 237 17.20 -2.88 -11.36
C LEU A 237 18.59 -3.16 -11.93
N ASP A 238 18.84 -2.64 -13.12
CA ASP A 238 20.16 -2.43 -13.68
C ASP A 238 20.70 -1.06 -13.22
N LEU A 239 21.78 -1.07 -12.44
CA LEU A 239 22.36 0.14 -11.85
C LEU A 239 23.01 1.07 -12.88
N GLU A 240 23.22 0.61 -14.10
CA GLU A 240 23.81 1.43 -15.16
C GLU A 240 22.77 2.27 -15.91
N GLU A 241 21.54 1.78 -16.02
CA GLU A 241 20.51 2.35 -16.91
C GLU A 241 19.26 2.82 -16.16
N ASP A 242 18.85 2.14 -15.09
CA ASP A 242 17.55 2.39 -14.45
C ASP A 242 17.57 3.58 -13.47
N GLU A 243 16.42 4.24 -13.31
CA GLU A 243 16.26 5.38 -12.42
C GLU A 243 15.90 4.93 -10.99
N LEU A 244 16.82 5.14 -10.05
CA LEU A 244 16.70 4.65 -8.67
C LEU A 244 15.74 5.47 -7.80
N SER A 245 15.44 6.73 -8.18
CA SER A 245 14.68 7.66 -7.32
C SER A 245 13.23 7.25 -7.06
N PHE A 246 12.68 6.31 -7.82
CA PHE A 246 11.33 5.79 -7.60
C PHE A 246 11.21 4.78 -6.46
N PHE A 247 12.34 4.25 -5.98
CA PHE A 247 12.33 3.14 -5.03
C PHE A 247 12.68 3.64 -3.63
N PRO A 248 11.82 3.47 -2.62
CA PRO A 248 12.17 3.85 -1.25
C PRO A 248 13.24 2.92 -0.65
N LEU A 249 13.27 1.66 -1.10
CA LEU A 249 14.16 0.62 -0.62
C LEU A 249 14.69 -0.22 -1.78
N LEU A 250 16.02 -0.39 -1.83
CA LEU A 250 16.73 -1.32 -2.71
C LEU A 250 17.22 -2.52 -1.90
N TYR A 251 16.86 -3.72 -2.35
CA TYR A 251 17.46 -4.97 -1.88
C TYR A 251 18.65 -5.33 -2.77
N TRP A 252 19.85 -5.36 -2.20
CA TRP A 252 21.07 -5.68 -2.94
C TRP A 252 21.72 -6.96 -2.39
N PRO A 253 21.48 -8.12 -3.02
CA PRO A 253 22.16 -9.35 -2.66
C PRO A 253 23.60 -9.33 -3.17
N ILE A 254 24.57 -9.57 -2.29
CA ILE A 254 25.99 -9.63 -2.63
C ILE A 254 26.35 -11.05 -3.06
N THR A 255 26.97 -11.16 -4.24
CA THR A 255 27.44 -12.44 -4.78
C THR A 255 28.92 -12.37 -5.13
N GLN A 256 29.63 -13.51 -5.06
CA GLN A 256 31.03 -13.55 -5.46
C GLN A 256 31.18 -13.31 -6.96
N GLY A 257 32.09 -12.41 -7.35
CA GLY A 257 32.34 -12.08 -8.75
C GLY A 257 31.24 -11.24 -9.40
N GLN A 258 30.38 -10.59 -8.61
CA GLN A 258 29.44 -9.60 -9.12
C GLN A 258 30.19 -8.47 -9.85
N PRO A 259 29.75 -8.04 -11.04
CA PRO A 259 30.38 -6.94 -11.74
C PRO A 259 30.34 -5.68 -10.88
N THR A 260 31.45 -4.94 -10.89
CA THR A 260 31.53 -3.64 -10.21
C THR A 260 30.78 -2.61 -11.06
N PRO A 261 29.84 -1.84 -10.48
CA PRO A 261 29.19 -0.73 -11.16
C PRO A 261 30.20 0.29 -11.70
N SER A 262 29.81 1.01 -12.75
CA SER A 262 30.57 2.10 -13.31
C SER A 262 30.63 3.29 -12.35
N SER A 263 31.53 4.24 -12.64
CA SER A 263 31.56 5.50 -11.89
C SER A 263 30.26 6.30 -12.01
N GLY A 264 29.52 6.15 -13.11
CA GLY A 264 28.21 6.78 -13.32
C GLY A 264 27.16 6.19 -12.39
N ALA A 265 27.05 4.86 -12.37
CA ALA A 265 26.18 4.12 -11.46
C ALA A 265 26.46 4.44 -9.99
N TYR A 266 27.74 4.51 -9.58
CA TYR A 266 28.08 4.93 -8.21
C TYR A 266 27.69 6.38 -7.89
N ALA A 267 27.77 7.29 -8.85
CA ALA A 267 27.30 8.66 -8.66
C ALA A 267 25.77 8.73 -8.46
N GLN A 268 25.02 7.89 -9.18
CA GLN A 268 23.57 7.75 -9.02
C GLN A 268 23.22 7.12 -7.67
N LEU A 269 23.88 6.03 -7.27
CA LEU A 269 23.73 5.40 -5.96
C LEU A 269 24.01 6.36 -4.80
N ASN A 270 25.07 7.17 -4.89
CA ASN A 270 25.38 8.17 -3.88
C ASN A 270 24.32 9.29 -3.85
N THR A 271 23.74 9.63 -4.99
CA THR A 271 22.63 10.60 -5.05
C THR A 271 21.36 10.02 -4.44
N TYR A 272 21.05 8.75 -4.73
CA TYR A 272 19.96 7.99 -4.14
C TYR A 272 20.05 7.99 -2.61
N LEU A 273 21.21 7.61 -2.04
CA LEU A 273 21.44 7.63 -0.60
C LEU A 273 21.28 9.04 0.01
N ARG A 274 21.80 10.09 -0.65
CA ARG A 274 21.63 11.49 -0.19
C ARG A 274 20.18 11.97 -0.25
N SER A 275 19.39 11.42 -1.17
CA SER A 275 17.96 11.76 -1.33
C SER A 275 17.05 11.04 -0.34
N GLY A 276 17.59 10.21 0.56
CA GLY A 276 16.84 9.47 1.57
C GLY A 276 16.46 8.05 1.16
N GLY A 277 16.95 7.59 0.00
CA GLY A 277 16.83 6.21 -0.42
C GLY A 277 17.59 5.26 0.50
N VAL A 278 17.05 4.06 0.70
CA VAL A 278 17.65 3.04 1.57
C VAL A 278 18.15 1.84 0.77
N ILE A 279 19.30 1.30 1.16
CA ILE A 279 19.83 0.04 0.61
C ILE A 279 19.98 -1.00 1.72
N LEU A 280 19.39 -2.17 1.52
CA LEU A 280 19.66 -3.39 2.29
C LEU A 280 20.65 -4.27 1.53
N PHE A 281 21.90 -4.29 1.97
CA PHE A 281 22.91 -5.24 1.49
C PHE A 281 22.75 -6.58 2.19
N ASP A 282 22.49 -7.63 1.42
CA ASP A 282 22.38 -9.01 1.92
C ASP A 282 23.60 -9.82 1.47
N THR A 283 24.53 -10.11 2.37
CA THR A 283 25.74 -10.90 2.07
C THR A 283 25.46 -12.39 1.92
N ARG A 284 24.28 -12.85 2.35
CA ARG A 284 23.81 -14.25 2.25
C ARG A 284 24.76 -15.30 2.79
N ASP A 285 25.70 -14.91 3.64
CA ASP A 285 26.77 -15.74 4.19
C ASP A 285 26.48 -16.22 5.62
N GLY A 286 25.24 -16.11 6.09
CA GLY A 286 24.82 -16.48 7.44
C GLY A 286 24.93 -17.97 7.79
N ASP A 287 25.13 -18.86 6.81
CA ASP A 287 25.45 -20.28 7.03
C ASP A 287 26.95 -20.51 7.33
N LEU A 288 27.80 -19.55 6.96
CA LEU A 288 29.25 -19.66 7.01
C LEU A 288 29.77 -19.08 8.33
N SER A 289 29.28 -19.59 9.46
CA SER A 289 29.79 -19.21 10.78
C SER A 289 31.26 -19.68 10.91
N GLY A 290 32.22 -18.81 10.59
CA GLY A 290 33.63 -18.97 10.98
C GLY A 290 34.68 -19.04 9.86
N LEU A 291 34.30 -19.13 8.59
CA LEU A 291 35.24 -18.94 7.48
C LEU A 291 35.00 -17.58 6.84
N ARG A 292 36.01 -16.70 6.86
CA ARG A 292 35.99 -15.40 6.19
C ARG A 292 35.62 -15.58 4.71
N SER A 293 34.34 -15.43 4.41
CA SER A 293 33.73 -15.63 3.10
C SER A 293 34.17 -14.53 2.15
N GLY A 294 34.49 -14.88 0.90
CA GLY A 294 34.75 -13.91 -0.17
C GLY A 294 33.64 -12.88 -0.37
N ALA A 295 32.41 -13.15 0.09
CA ALA A 295 31.30 -12.20 0.09
C ALA A 295 31.59 -10.93 0.90
N ASN A 296 32.33 -11.01 2.01
CA ASN A 296 32.73 -9.82 2.77
C ASN A 296 33.79 -8.99 2.02
N ALA A 297 34.68 -9.64 1.27
CA ALA A 297 35.63 -8.94 0.41
C ALA A 297 34.91 -8.23 -0.75
N THR A 298 33.95 -8.91 -1.38
CA THR A 298 33.12 -8.33 -2.44
C THR A 298 32.23 -7.19 -1.92
N LEU A 299 31.63 -7.32 -0.74
CA LEU A 299 30.89 -6.22 -0.10
C LEU A 299 31.80 -5.01 0.11
N VAL A 300 32.99 -5.19 0.68
CA VAL A 300 33.94 -4.08 0.89
C VAL A 300 34.36 -3.46 -0.44
N GLU A 301 34.54 -4.26 -1.50
CA GLU A 301 34.87 -3.76 -2.83
C GLU A 301 33.73 -2.94 -3.44
N LEU A 302 32.49 -3.44 -3.42
CA LEU A 302 31.30 -2.78 -3.96
C LEU A 302 30.90 -1.54 -3.16
N THR A 303 31.13 -1.53 -1.86
CA THR A 303 30.79 -0.40 -0.99
C THR A 303 31.87 0.67 -0.91
N ARG A 304 33.11 0.39 -1.31
CA ARG A 304 34.23 1.35 -1.21
C ARG A 304 33.96 2.70 -1.89
N PRO A 305 33.31 2.77 -3.08
CA PRO A 305 33.00 4.04 -3.73
C PRO A 305 31.72 4.72 -3.21
N LEU A 306 30.98 4.07 -2.30
CA LEU A 306 29.74 4.59 -1.74
C LEU A 306 30.02 5.49 -0.53
N ASP A 307 29.24 6.57 -0.41
CA ASP A 307 29.26 7.51 0.70
C ASP A 307 28.52 6.92 1.92
N ILE A 308 29.01 5.78 2.44
CA ILE A 308 28.38 5.09 3.57
C ILE A 308 28.85 5.70 4.90
N PRO A 309 27.92 6.09 5.80
CA PRO A 309 28.28 6.58 7.11
C PRO A 309 28.91 5.49 7.98
N ARG A 310 29.45 5.86 9.14
CA ARG A 310 29.94 4.87 10.12
C ARG A 310 28.81 3.90 10.47
N LEU A 311 29.14 2.61 10.58
CA LEU A 311 28.18 1.56 10.89
C LEU A 311 28.37 1.04 12.32
N GLU A 312 27.27 0.67 12.97
CA GLU A 312 27.24 -0.06 14.24
C GLU A 312 26.22 -1.21 14.19
N PRO A 313 26.38 -2.26 15.02
CA PRO A 313 25.35 -3.29 15.15
C PRO A 313 24.02 -2.68 15.60
N VAL A 314 22.90 -3.17 15.06
CA VAL A 314 21.58 -2.69 15.47
C VAL A 314 21.39 -2.88 16.97
N ALA A 315 21.22 -1.77 17.67
CA ALA A 315 20.96 -1.77 19.09
C ALA A 315 19.51 -2.20 19.41
N LYS A 316 19.29 -2.74 20.62
CA LYS A 316 17.96 -3.19 21.06
C LYS A 316 16.91 -2.08 21.05
N ASP A 317 17.34 -0.84 21.29
CA ASP A 317 16.51 0.36 21.34
C ASP A 317 16.29 1.00 19.96
N HIS A 318 16.86 0.45 18.89
CA HIS A 318 16.76 0.98 17.52
C HIS A 318 15.32 0.97 17.00
N VAL A 319 14.91 1.98 16.22
CA VAL A 319 13.52 2.12 15.73
C VAL A 319 13.06 0.91 14.92
N LEU A 320 13.94 0.31 14.11
CA LEU A 320 13.69 -0.95 13.37
C LEU A 320 13.15 -2.10 14.24
N THR A 321 13.42 -2.15 15.55
CA THR A 321 12.88 -3.19 16.45
C THR A 321 11.39 -3.00 16.74
N ARG A 322 10.82 -1.84 16.38
CA ARG A 322 9.46 -1.43 16.74
C ARG A 322 8.72 -0.59 15.69
N SER A 323 9.20 -0.55 14.44
CA SER A 323 8.55 0.24 13.38
C SER A 323 7.12 -0.23 13.09
N PHE A 324 6.86 -1.55 13.20
CA PHE A 324 5.52 -2.13 13.08
C PHE A 324 5.27 -3.25 14.11
N TYR A 325 6.08 -4.31 14.05
CA TYR A 325 6.17 -5.38 15.03
C TYR A 325 7.25 -5.10 16.07
N LEU A 326 7.11 -5.69 17.26
CA LEU A 326 8.17 -5.75 18.26
C LEU A 326 9.08 -6.94 17.95
N LEU A 327 10.36 -6.68 17.71
CA LEU A 327 11.38 -7.65 17.34
C LEU A 327 12.63 -7.49 18.20
N SER A 328 13.22 -8.62 18.60
CA SER A 328 14.52 -8.63 19.31
C SER A 328 15.68 -9.09 18.42
N GLU A 329 15.35 -9.69 17.27
CA GLU A 329 16.26 -10.30 16.32
C GLU A 329 15.69 -10.15 14.91
N PHE A 330 16.57 -10.28 13.90
CA PHE A 330 16.24 -10.03 12.49
C PHE A 330 16.56 -11.24 11.60
N PRO A 331 15.98 -12.43 11.90
CA PRO A 331 16.31 -13.64 11.16
C PRO A 331 15.80 -13.54 9.72
N GLY A 332 16.50 -14.22 8.82
CA GLY A 332 16.06 -14.55 7.47
C GLY A 332 16.01 -16.05 7.34
N ARG A 333 16.59 -16.59 6.26
CA ARG A 333 16.85 -18.03 6.16
C ARG A 333 17.86 -18.49 7.21
N PHE A 334 18.82 -17.63 7.53
CA PHE A 334 19.76 -17.79 8.64
C PHE A 334 19.42 -16.84 9.79
N LYS A 335 19.95 -17.12 10.98
CA LYS A 335 19.64 -16.38 12.21
C LYS A 335 20.86 -15.80 12.92
N GLU A 336 22.07 -16.14 12.46
CA GLU A 336 23.31 -15.88 13.19
C GLU A 336 24.07 -14.64 12.71
N SER A 337 23.62 -14.00 11.62
CA SER A 337 24.26 -12.79 11.11
C SER A 337 23.81 -11.54 11.87
N THR A 338 24.78 -10.73 12.28
CA THR A 338 24.55 -9.39 12.85
C THR A 338 24.04 -8.45 11.77
N LEU A 339 22.95 -7.75 12.07
CA LEU A 339 22.48 -6.62 11.26
C LEU A 339 23.23 -5.35 11.67
N TRP A 340 23.85 -4.68 10.71
CA TRP A 340 24.56 -3.42 10.86
C TRP A 340 23.76 -2.29 10.25
N VAL A 341 23.77 -1.14 10.91
CA VAL A 341 23.07 0.09 10.52
C VAL A 341 23.99 1.29 10.70
N GLN A 342 23.61 2.45 10.16
CA GLN A 342 24.28 3.70 10.47
C GLN A 342 24.39 3.90 12.00
N ALA A 343 25.58 4.27 12.44
CA ALA A 343 25.89 4.58 13.82
C ALA A 343 25.18 5.86 14.27
N SER A 344 24.68 5.85 15.51
CA SER A 344 24.20 7.05 16.18
C SER A 344 25.34 8.05 16.44
N ASP A 345 25.06 9.35 16.34
CA ASP A 345 26.05 10.43 16.49
C ASP A 345 26.52 10.65 17.95
N GLY A 346 26.19 9.73 18.86
CA GLY A 346 26.73 9.67 20.22
C GLY A 346 26.26 10.77 21.20
N SER A 347 25.29 11.62 20.82
CA SER A 347 24.80 12.72 21.67
C SER A 347 23.71 12.34 22.68
N ASP A 348 23.22 11.11 22.69
CA ASP A 348 22.07 10.72 23.51
C ASP A 348 22.43 9.73 24.61
N THR A 349 22.71 10.28 25.79
CA THR A 349 22.65 9.54 27.05
C THR A 349 21.20 9.12 27.32
N THR A 350 20.94 7.82 27.32
CA THR A 350 19.76 7.25 27.97
C THR A 350 19.77 7.70 29.43
N THR A 351 18.84 8.58 29.82
CA THR A 351 18.60 8.95 31.22
C THR A 351 17.58 7.98 31.82
N ASP A 352 17.54 7.79 33.14
CA ASP A 352 16.56 6.90 33.82
C ASP A 352 15.09 7.25 33.51
N ALA A 353 14.82 8.43 32.95
CA ALA A 353 13.50 8.87 32.48
C ALA A 353 13.23 8.62 30.99
N MET A 354 14.23 8.21 30.19
CA MET A 354 14.16 8.00 28.74
C MET A 354 14.91 6.73 28.30
N PRO A 355 14.22 5.59 28.15
CA PRO A 355 14.85 4.30 27.83
C PRO A 355 15.30 4.15 26.36
N PHE A 356 15.10 5.16 25.52
CA PHE A 356 15.41 5.10 24.09
C PHE A 356 16.28 6.29 23.67
N ARG A 357 17.35 6.03 22.93
CA ARG A 357 18.19 7.09 22.33
C ARG A 357 17.42 7.84 21.25
N ARG A 358 17.65 9.15 21.11
CA ARG A 358 17.32 9.88 19.88
C ARG A 358 18.35 9.49 18.83
N LEU A 359 17.98 8.53 17.99
CA LEU A 359 18.73 8.28 16.76
C LEU A 359 18.42 9.43 15.81
N ASN A 360 19.41 9.85 15.03
CA ASN A 360 19.32 10.91 14.03
C ASN A 360 17.96 10.95 13.34
N ASP A 361 17.53 12.15 13.02
CA ASP A 361 16.21 12.62 12.61
C ASP A 361 15.64 11.96 11.32
N GLY A 362 16.22 10.86 10.84
CA GLY A 362 15.94 10.24 9.55
C GLY A 362 16.19 8.73 9.52
N VAL A 363 15.56 8.10 8.54
CA VAL A 363 15.70 6.69 8.17
C VAL A 363 17.19 6.33 7.98
N THR A 364 17.60 5.19 8.53
CA THR A 364 18.92 4.59 8.28
C THR A 364 19.09 4.29 6.77
N PRO A 365 20.03 4.96 6.05
CA PRO A 365 20.15 4.83 4.60
C PRO A 365 20.80 3.52 4.16
N VAL A 366 21.54 2.86 5.06
CA VAL A 366 22.24 1.61 4.76
C VAL A 366 22.02 0.59 5.88
N LEU A 367 21.63 -0.62 5.47
CA LEU A 367 21.56 -1.81 6.31
C LEU A 367 22.41 -2.92 5.69
N ILE A 368 23.17 -3.64 6.52
CA ILE A 368 24.02 -4.75 6.06
C ILE A 368 23.83 -5.96 6.96
N GLY A 369 23.52 -7.12 6.37
CA GLY A 369 23.60 -8.39 7.09
C GLY A 369 23.58 -9.57 6.12
N GLY A 370 23.67 -10.79 6.65
CA GLY A 370 23.87 -12.00 5.84
C GLY A 370 22.81 -13.07 6.01
N ASN A 371 21.61 -12.70 6.43
CA ASN A 371 20.58 -13.68 6.81
C ASN A 371 19.80 -14.26 5.63
N ASP A 372 20.08 -13.90 4.37
CA ASP A 372 19.40 -14.43 3.17
C ASP A 372 17.88 -14.26 3.28
N TRP A 373 17.42 -13.01 3.43
CA TRP A 373 16.03 -12.69 3.74
C TRP A 373 15.09 -12.99 2.57
N ALA A 374 15.52 -12.73 1.33
CA ALA A 374 14.70 -13.01 0.15
C ALA A 374 14.27 -14.48 0.07
N SER A 375 15.17 -15.42 0.40
CA SER A 375 14.83 -16.84 0.46
C SER A 375 13.78 -17.16 1.54
N ALA A 376 13.80 -16.44 2.67
CA ALA A 376 12.79 -16.63 3.72
C ALA A 376 11.42 -16.05 3.33
N TRP A 377 11.41 -14.94 2.59
CA TRP A 377 10.18 -14.29 2.14
C TRP A 377 9.54 -14.96 0.92
N ALA A 378 10.32 -15.70 0.12
CA ALA A 378 9.85 -16.27 -1.12
C ALA A 378 8.78 -17.36 -0.92
N VAL A 379 7.62 -17.12 -1.54
CA VAL A 379 6.46 -18.03 -1.56
C VAL A 379 5.99 -18.30 -2.99
N ASP A 380 5.27 -19.41 -3.19
CA ASP A 380 4.57 -19.70 -4.44
C ASP A 380 3.19 -19.02 -4.52
N GLU A 381 2.47 -19.22 -5.62
CA GLU A 381 1.12 -18.69 -5.82
C GLU A 381 0.10 -19.18 -4.77
N ALA A 382 0.33 -20.36 -4.20
CA ALA A 382 -0.50 -20.91 -3.13
C ALA A 382 -0.08 -20.41 -1.73
N GLY A 383 0.90 -19.50 -1.63
CA GLY A 383 1.42 -18.98 -0.38
C GLY A 383 2.37 -19.95 0.36
N ARG A 384 2.81 -21.04 -0.27
CA ARG A 384 3.73 -22.00 0.34
C ARG A 384 5.16 -21.53 0.17
N ALA A 385 5.99 -21.75 1.19
CA ALA A 385 7.40 -21.39 1.16
C ALA A 385 8.16 -22.12 0.04
N LYS A 386 8.95 -21.38 -0.76
CA LYS A 386 9.79 -21.94 -1.83
C LYS A 386 11.12 -22.51 -1.34
N TYR A 387 11.69 -21.94 -0.27
CA TYR A 387 13.00 -22.31 0.26
C TYR A 387 12.91 -22.78 1.71
N PRO A 388 13.70 -23.78 2.12
CA PRO A 388 13.70 -24.26 3.49
C PRO A 388 14.27 -23.20 4.45
N VAL A 389 13.56 -22.97 5.56
CA VAL A 389 13.99 -22.13 6.69
C VAL A 389 13.84 -22.98 7.96
N GLY A 390 14.97 -23.25 8.63
CA GLY A 390 14.99 -24.09 9.83
C GLY A 390 14.34 -25.47 9.63
N ARG A 391 13.78 -26.04 10.71
CA ARG A 391 13.04 -27.32 10.70
C ARG A 391 11.81 -27.25 11.60
N GLY A 392 10.73 -27.90 11.16
CA GLY A 392 9.49 -28.02 11.93
C GLY A 392 8.94 -26.67 12.40
N PHE A 393 8.30 -26.66 13.57
CA PHE A 393 7.68 -25.46 14.13
C PHE A 393 8.66 -24.30 14.35
N ALA A 394 9.91 -24.59 14.71
CA ALA A 394 10.94 -23.56 14.89
C ALA A 394 11.28 -22.86 13.56
N GLY A 395 11.29 -23.60 12.45
CA GLY A 395 11.47 -23.05 11.10
C GLY A 395 10.34 -22.12 10.68
N GLU A 396 9.09 -22.52 10.92
CA GLU A 396 7.92 -21.67 10.63
C GLU A 396 7.92 -20.39 11.46
N ARG A 397 8.28 -20.48 12.75
CA ARG A 397 8.45 -19.30 13.61
C ARG A 397 9.56 -18.38 13.09
N GLN A 398 10.69 -18.92 12.65
CA GLN A 398 11.77 -18.13 12.09
C GLN A 398 11.34 -17.41 10.81
N ARG A 399 10.59 -18.07 9.93
CA ARG A 399 10.04 -17.45 8.73
C ARG A 399 9.05 -16.34 9.04
N GLU A 400 8.16 -16.56 10.01
CA GLU A 400 7.25 -15.51 10.48
C GLU A 400 8.02 -14.29 11.01
N LEU A 401 9.09 -14.51 11.79
CA LEU A 401 9.96 -13.42 12.25
C LEU A 401 10.68 -12.73 11.09
N ALA A 402 11.10 -13.46 10.05
CA ALA A 402 11.68 -12.89 8.85
C ALA A 402 10.68 -11.97 8.13
N PHE A 403 9.42 -12.40 7.96
CA PHE A 403 8.38 -11.53 7.40
C PHE A 403 8.14 -10.28 8.25
N ARG A 404 8.10 -10.43 9.58
CA ARG A 404 7.96 -9.27 10.47
C ARG A 404 9.14 -8.30 10.35
N PHE A 405 10.36 -8.80 10.17
CA PHE A 405 11.50 -7.95 9.89
C PHE A 405 11.34 -7.20 8.57
N GLY A 406 10.93 -7.88 7.49
CA GLY A 406 10.66 -7.22 6.21
C GLY A 406 9.60 -6.12 6.33
N VAL A 407 8.51 -6.39 7.05
CA VAL A 407 7.47 -5.37 7.33
C VAL A 407 8.04 -4.21 8.15
N ASN A 408 8.80 -4.48 9.21
CA ASN A 408 9.44 -3.42 10.00
C ASN A 408 10.38 -2.57 9.16
N LEU A 409 11.16 -3.20 8.27
CA LEU A 409 12.09 -2.53 7.37
C LEU A 409 11.34 -1.58 6.44
N VAL A 410 10.34 -2.07 5.70
CA VAL A 410 9.58 -1.22 4.77
C VAL A 410 8.83 -0.12 5.53
N MET A 411 8.21 -0.42 6.66
CA MET A 411 7.52 0.59 7.46
C MET A 411 8.50 1.63 8.04
N HIS A 412 9.71 1.24 8.45
CA HIS A 412 10.76 2.15 8.88
C HIS A 412 11.14 3.13 7.77
N VAL A 413 11.32 2.61 6.55
CA VAL A 413 11.65 3.41 5.38
C VAL A 413 10.53 4.39 5.03
N LEU A 414 9.28 3.92 4.98
CA LEU A 414 8.14 4.72 4.53
C LEU A 414 7.64 5.74 5.56
N THR A 415 7.80 5.45 6.86
CA THR A 415 7.26 6.33 7.92
C THR A 415 8.28 7.33 8.47
N GLY A 416 9.54 7.22 8.07
CA GLY A 416 10.56 8.17 8.48
C GLY A 416 10.68 8.31 10.00
N ASN A 417 10.81 9.54 10.46
CA ASN A 417 10.96 9.89 11.87
C ASN A 417 9.66 9.83 12.69
N TYR A 418 8.50 9.52 12.10
CA TYR A 418 7.23 9.45 12.82
C TYR A 418 7.27 8.38 13.93
N LYS A 419 8.00 7.28 13.74
CA LYS A 419 8.13 6.19 14.73
C LYS A 419 9.21 6.42 15.79
N SER A 420 10.09 7.40 15.58
CA SER A 420 10.99 7.93 16.62
C SER A 420 10.32 9.00 17.49
N ASP A 421 9.12 9.46 17.13
CA ASP A 421 8.40 10.50 17.88
C ASP A 421 7.96 10.00 19.28
N GLN A 422 8.26 10.80 20.30
CA GLN A 422 8.21 10.42 21.72
C GLN A 422 6.78 10.24 22.25
N VAL A 423 5.76 10.63 21.48
CA VAL A 423 4.34 10.54 21.85
C VAL A 423 3.88 9.09 22.04
N HIS A 424 4.50 8.12 21.35
CA HIS A 424 4.07 6.71 21.38
C HIS A 424 4.75 5.86 22.47
N VAL A 425 5.75 6.41 23.16
CA VAL A 425 6.58 5.67 24.16
C VAL A 425 5.77 5.10 25.33
N PRO A 426 4.82 5.82 25.96
CA PRO A 426 4.06 5.28 27.09
C PRO A 426 3.24 4.02 26.74
N ALA A 427 2.60 4.00 25.57
CA ALA A 427 1.79 2.87 25.10
C ALA A 427 2.64 1.63 24.73
N LEU A 428 3.89 1.84 24.33
CA LEU A 428 4.84 0.76 24.04
C LEU A 428 5.36 0.09 25.32
N LEU A 429 5.63 0.88 26.36
CA LEU A 429 6.08 0.36 27.66
C LEU A 429 5.00 -0.47 28.35
N GLU A 430 3.73 -0.06 28.24
CA GLU A 430 2.59 -0.82 28.78
C GLU A 430 2.46 -2.22 28.16
N ARG A 431 2.77 -2.36 26.86
CA ARG A 431 2.73 -3.64 26.13
C ARG A 431 3.94 -4.53 26.37
N LEU A 432 5.07 -3.97 26.79
CA LEU A 432 6.29 -4.72 27.14
C LEU A 432 6.29 -5.19 28.60
N GLY A 433 5.47 -4.56 29.46
CA GLY A 433 5.29 -4.94 30.87
C GLY A 433 4.25 -6.03 31.11
N GLN A 434 3.56 -6.49 30.07
CA GLN A 434 2.68 -7.67 30.05
C GLN A 434 3.39 -8.83 29.35
#